data_AF-A0A533SJV8-F1
#
_entry.id   AF-A0A533SJV8-F1
#
_cell.length_a   1.000
_cell.length_b   1.000
_cell.length_c   1.000
_cell.angle_alpha   90.00
_cell.angle_beta   90.00
_cell.angle_gamma   90.00
#
_symmetry.space_group_name_H-M   'P 1'
#
loop_
_entity.id
_entity.type
_entity.pdbx_description
1 polymer ?
#
loop_
_entity_poly.entity_id
_entity_poly.type
_entity_poly.pdbx_seq_one_letter_code
_entity_poly.pdbx_strand_id
1 'polypeptide(L)'
;MKIFWQLVRISFRQQLTYRTAMWAGLATNLFFGMLRVAVLVALYNGQESVNGLSAQAAVTFAGLTQAMIMFLSLFGYFEIMESVSSGAVAGDLIRPVNYYQLWLGKDLGRSIVNLVVRGILFFAIFALFFRILTPQSAGQWLAFFLSLGLSYLLSFSWRFLINMTAFWTPDALGIGRILFL
;
A
#
# COMPACT_ATOMS: atom_id res chain seq x y z
N MET A 1 -17.43 1.65 17.80
CA MET A 1 -17.05 2.33 16.53
C MET A 1 -16.30 3.65 16.72
N LYS A 2 -16.64 4.52 17.69
CA LYS A 2 -15.94 5.81 17.89
C LYS A 2 -14.42 5.66 18.07
N ILE A 3 -13.97 4.67 18.85
CA ILE A 3 -12.54 4.42 19.12
C ILE A 3 -11.77 4.07 17.85
N PHE A 4 -12.33 3.23 16.97
CA PHE A 4 -11.68 2.86 15.70
C PHE A 4 -11.36 4.08 14.85
N TRP A 5 -12.34 4.96 14.63
CA TRP A 5 -12.13 6.18 13.85
C TRP A 5 -11.17 7.18 14.52
N GLN A 6 -11.10 7.19 15.86
CA GLN A 6 -10.09 7.97 16.56
C GLN A 6 -8.68 7.43 16.33
N LEU A 7 -8.49 6.11 16.33
CA LEU A 7 -7.20 5.48 16.01
C LEU A 7 -6.76 5.82 14.58
N VAL A 8 -7.68 5.72 13.61
CA VAL A 8 -7.45 6.12 12.22
C VAL A 8 -6.99 7.58 12.15
N ARG A 9 -7.70 8.49 12.83
CA ARG A 9 -7.36 9.92 12.85
C ARG A 9 -6.01 10.21 13.51
N ILE A 10 -5.64 9.49 14.56
CA ILE A 10 -4.33 9.64 15.22
C ILE A 10 -3.22 9.17 14.28
N SER A 11 -3.35 7.98 13.71
CA SER A 11 -2.38 7.43 12.75
C SER A 11 -2.22 8.33 11.51
N PHE A 12 -3.31 8.82 10.96
CA PHE A 12 -3.31 9.77 9.85
C PHE A 12 -2.50 11.04 10.18
N ARG A 13 -2.70 11.62 11.36
CA ARG A 13 -1.94 12.81 11.82
C ARG A 13 -0.48 12.51 12.04
N GLN A 14 -0.16 11.35 12.61
CA GLN A 14 1.23 10.91 12.81
C GLN A 14 1.95 10.79 11.46
N GLN A 15 1.30 10.20 10.46
CA GLN A 15 1.88 10.04 9.13
C GLN A 15 2.11 11.39 8.43
N LEU A 16 1.20 12.36 8.59
CA LEU A 16 1.34 13.70 8.03
C LEU A 16 2.40 14.58 8.72
N THR A 17 2.89 14.17 9.90
CA THR A 17 3.95 14.91 10.61
C THR A 17 5.28 14.81 9.86
N TYR A 18 5.57 13.65 9.26
CA TYR A 18 6.82 13.38 8.54
C TYR A 18 6.76 13.80 7.06
N ARG A 19 6.48 15.08 6.80
CA ARG A 19 6.27 15.62 5.44
C ARG A 19 7.46 15.40 4.50
N THR A 20 8.69 15.57 5.00
CA THR A 20 9.89 15.38 4.18
C THR A 20 10.01 13.94 3.69
N ALA A 21 9.77 12.95 4.55
CA ALA A 21 9.76 11.54 4.15
C ALA A 21 8.68 11.25 3.11
N MET A 22 7.52 11.89 3.25
CA MET A 22 6.39 11.75 2.33
C MET A 22 6.74 12.25 0.93
N TRP A 23 7.30 13.46 0.81
CA TRP A 23 7.76 14.02 -0.47
C TRP A 23 8.95 13.26 -1.06
N ALA A 24 9.94 12.89 -0.24
CA ALA A 24 11.09 12.11 -0.70
C ALA A 24 10.65 10.79 -1.32
N GLY A 25 9.77 10.04 -0.65
CA GLY A 25 9.31 8.78 -1.23
C GLY A 25 8.29 8.94 -2.34
N LEU A 26 7.60 10.08 -2.49
CA LEU A 26 6.87 10.39 -3.73
C LEU A 26 7.85 10.56 -4.90
N ALA A 27 8.94 11.30 -4.69
CA ALA A 27 9.99 11.47 -5.71
C ALA A 27 10.63 10.13 -6.10
N THR A 28 10.96 9.28 -5.12
CA THR A 28 11.45 7.92 -5.38
C THR A 28 10.42 7.08 -6.14
N ASN A 29 9.14 7.16 -5.76
CA ASN A 29 8.08 6.40 -6.43
C ASN A 29 7.89 6.86 -7.89
N LEU A 30 7.95 8.17 -8.15
CA LEU A 30 7.97 8.76 -9.50
C LEU A 30 9.14 8.27 -10.33
N PHE A 31 10.36 8.32 -9.78
CA PHE A 31 11.55 7.84 -10.46
C PHE A 31 11.41 6.37 -10.89
N PHE A 32 11.04 5.48 -9.98
CA PHE A 32 10.87 4.07 -10.30
C PHE A 32 9.67 3.81 -11.24
N GLY A 33 8.60 4.60 -11.12
CA GLY A 33 7.47 4.55 -12.05
C GLY A 33 7.88 4.89 -13.47
N MET A 34 8.63 5.99 -13.66
CA MET A 34 9.17 6.40 -14.96
C MET A 34 10.16 5.36 -15.52
N LEU A 35 11.06 4.84 -14.67
CA LEU A 35 12.00 3.79 -15.06
C LEU A 35 11.26 2.54 -15.57
N ARG A 36 10.24 2.08 -14.83
CA ARG A 36 9.46 0.90 -15.21
C ARG A 36 8.72 1.11 -16.54
N VAL A 37 8.20 2.30 -16.77
CA VAL A 37 7.60 2.64 -18.06
C VAL A 37 8.62 2.66 -19.18
N ALA A 38 9.81 3.25 -18.97
CA ALA A 38 10.87 3.27 -19.97
C ALA A 38 11.28 1.85 -20.40
N VAL A 39 11.43 0.93 -19.43
CA VAL A 39 11.70 -0.49 -19.70
C VAL A 39 10.56 -1.14 -20.49
N LEU A 40 9.31 -0.89 -20.12
CA LEU A 40 8.15 -1.45 -20.84
C LEU A 40 8.02 -0.90 -22.26
N VAL A 41 8.20 0.40 -22.46
CA VAL A 41 8.15 1.00 -23.79
C VAL A 41 9.28 0.46 -24.67
N ALA A 42 10.48 0.28 -24.12
CA ALA A 42 11.60 -0.35 -24.83
C ALA A 42 11.29 -1.81 -25.20
N LEU A 43 10.62 -2.57 -24.31
CA LEU A 43 10.19 -3.94 -24.59
C LEU A 43 9.20 -4.02 -25.77
N TYR A 44 8.26 -3.08 -25.85
CA TYR A 44 7.30 -3.04 -26.96
C TYR A 44 7.99 -2.70 -28.29
N ASN A 45 9.15 -2.04 -28.28
CA ASN A 45 10.00 -1.78 -29.45
C ASN A 45 9.23 -1.25 -30.69
N GLY A 46 8.28 -0.33 -30.47
CA GLY A 46 7.44 0.24 -31.52
C GLY A 46 6.22 -0.60 -31.94
N GLN A 47 6.02 -1.79 -31.37
CA GLN A 47 4.79 -2.56 -31.55
C GLN A 47 3.65 -1.93 -30.76
N GLU A 48 2.44 -1.89 -31.33
CA GLU A 48 1.26 -1.33 -30.66
C GLU A 48 0.72 -2.27 -29.57
N SER A 49 0.90 -3.58 -29.74
CA SER A 49 0.45 -4.60 -28.79
C SER A 49 1.40 -5.79 -28.71
N VAL A 50 1.53 -6.35 -27.51
CA VAL A 50 2.27 -7.59 -27.24
C VAL A 50 1.31 -8.52 -26.48
N ASN A 51 1.06 -9.72 -27.01
CA ASN A 51 0.12 -10.69 -26.43
C ASN A 51 -1.28 -10.12 -26.15
N GLY A 52 -1.78 -9.23 -27.02
CA GLY A 52 -3.10 -8.60 -26.89
C GLY A 52 -3.18 -7.48 -25.85
N LEU A 53 -2.08 -7.18 -25.14
CA LEU A 53 -1.98 -6.00 -24.28
C LEU A 53 -1.42 -4.84 -25.10
N SER A 54 -2.12 -3.70 -25.14
CA SER A 54 -1.60 -2.51 -25.81
C SER A 54 -0.50 -1.85 -24.98
N ALA A 55 0.43 -1.16 -25.64
CA ALA A 55 1.48 -0.38 -24.97
C ALA A 55 0.88 0.60 -23.95
N GLN A 56 -0.23 1.26 -24.32
CA GLN A 56 -0.95 2.18 -23.45
C GLN A 56 -1.52 1.50 -22.20
N ALA A 57 -2.09 0.30 -22.35
CA ALA A 57 -2.62 -0.47 -21.23
C ALA A 57 -1.49 -0.94 -20.31
N ALA A 58 -0.35 -1.37 -20.86
CA ALA A 58 0.83 -1.76 -20.09
C ALA A 58 1.39 -0.59 -19.27
N VAL A 59 1.48 0.61 -19.85
CA VAL A 59 1.92 1.84 -19.16
C VAL A 59 0.94 2.21 -18.04
N THR A 60 -0.36 2.15 -18.32
CA THR A 60 -1.41 2.41 -17.32
C THR A 60 -1.31 1.42 -16.15
N PHE A 61 -1.15 0.13 -16.44
CA PHE A 61 -0.99 -0.92 -15.44
C PHE A 61 0.28 -0.72 -14.59
N ALA A 62 1.40 -0.36 -15.22
CA ALA A 62 2.65 -0.09 -14.53
C ALA A 62 2.53 1.10 -13.57
N GLY A 63 1.94 2.21 -14.03
CA GLY A 63 1.67 3.37 -13.19
C GLY A 63 0.72 3.03 -12.04
N LEU A 64 -0.39 2.33 -12.32
CA LEU A 64 -1.38 1.99 -11.30
C LEU A 64 -0.78 1.10 -10.22
N THR A 65 -0.05 0.04 -10.60
CA THR A 65 0.59 -0.85 -9.62
C THR A 65 1.69 -0.14 -8.84
N GLN A 66 2.44 0.78 -9.45
CA GLN A 66 3.43 1.62 -8.76
C GLN A 66 2.79 2.52 -7.69
N ALA A 67 1.63 3.10 -8.02
CA ALA A 67 0.85 3.96 -7.13
C ALA A 67 0.34 3.20 -5.88
N MET A 68 0.06 1.90 -6.02
CA MET A 68 -0.54 1.09 -4.95
C MET A 68 0.47 0.53 -3.95
N ILE A 69 1.78 0.54 -4.26
CA ILE A 69 2.84 -0.09 -3.44
C ILE A 69 2.74 0.33 -1.97
N MET A 70 2.66 1.63 -1.71
CA MET A 70 2.67 2.17 -0.35
C MET A 70 1.30 2.10 0.32
N PHE A 71 0.21 2.23 -0.44
CA PHE A 71 -1.16 2.09 0.07
C PHE A 71 -1.38 0.69 0.66
N LEU A 72 -0.94 -0.34 -0.06
CA LEU A 72 -1.06 -1.74 0.36
C LEU A 72 0.09 -2.19 1.27
N SER A 73 1.11 -1.35 1.47
CA SER A 73 2.39 -1.66 2.11
C SER A 73 2.95 -3.01 1.66
N LEU A 74 3.24 -3.12 0.37
CA LEU A 74 3.70 -4.38 -0.26
C LEU A 74 4.95 -4.98 0.40
N PHE A 75 5.84 -4.14 0.94
CA PHE A 75 7.05 -4.59 1.64
C PHE A 75 6.80 -5.01 3.10
N GLY A 76 5.53 -5.10 3.51
CA GLY A 76 5.16 -5.46 4.86
C GLY A 76 5.55 -4.39 5.89
N TYR A 77 5.41 -4.78 7.15
CA TYR A 77 5.78 -4.02 8.34
C TYR A 77 5.89 -5.01 9.51
N PHE A 78 6.72 -4.74 10.52
CA PHE A 78 7.11 -5.71 11.56
C PHE A 78 6.83 -5.22 12.99
N GLU A 79 6.13 -4.09 13.14
CA GLU A 79 5.86 -3.42 14.41
C GLU A 79 5.12 -4.32 15.41
N ILE A 80 4.30 -5.26 14.92
CA ILE A 80 3.61 -6.23 15.77
C ILE A 80 4.60 -7.32 16.23
N MET A 81 5.45 -7.84 15.34
CA MET A 81 6.48 -8.81 15.74
C MET A 81 7.42 -8.21 16.79
N GLU A 82 7.84 -6.96 16.58
CA GLU A 82 8.68 -6.21 17.51
C GLU A 82 7.98 -5.97 18.87
N SER A 83 6.67 -5.70 18.87
CA SER A 83 5.92 -5.52 20.12
C SER A 83 5.77 -6.82 20.91
N VAL A 84 5.67 -7.97 20.22
CA VAL A 84 5.65 -9.30 20.86
C VAL A 84 7.02 -9.63 21.44
N SER A 85 8.09 -9.45 20.66
CA SER A 85 9.47 -9.67 21.08
C SER A 85 9.88 -8.82 22.29
N SER A 86 9.44 -7.56 22.33
CA SER A 86 9.74 -6.62 23.43
C SER A 86 8.80 -6.74 24.63
N GLY A 87 7.73 -7.54 24.53
CA GLY A 87 6.68 -7.64 25.56
C GLY A 87 5.71 -6.45 25.60
N ALA A 88 5.93 -5.41 24.80
CA ALA A 88 5.03 -4.25 24.70
C ALA A 88 3.60 -4.63 24.28
N VAL A 89 3.42 -5.77 23.61
CA VAL A 89 2.13 -6.32 23.21
C VAL A 89 1.16 -6.50 24.39
N ALA A 90 1.65 -6.75 25.60
CA ALA A 90 0.82 -6.92 26.79
C ALA A 90 -0.05 -5.67 27.05
N GLY A 91 0.52 -4.48 26.84
CA GLY A 91 -0.20 -3.21 27.00
C GLY A 91 -1.27 -2.96 25.92
N ASP A 92 -1.15 -3.60 24.76
CA ASP A 92 -2.18 -3.53 23.71
C ASP A 92 -3.30 -4.56 23.97
N LEU A 93 -2.99 -5.74 24.52
CA LEU A 93 -3.95 -6.80 24.83
C LEU A 93 -4.85 -6.50 26.03
N ILE A 94 -4.39 -5.71 27.01
CA ILE A 94 -5.20 -5.31 28.17
C ILE A 94 -6.25 -4.24 27.80
N ARG A 95 -6.08 -3.53 26.67
CA ARG A 95 -7.02 -2.50 26.24
C ARG A 95 -8.38 -3.14 25.90
N PRO A 96 -9.51 -2.50 26.24
CA PRO A 96 -10.85 -3.00 25.93
C PRO A 96 -11.23 -2.79 24.46
N VAL A 97 -10.33 -3.16 23.54
CA VAL A 97 -10.47 -3.05 22.09
C VAL A 97 -9.94 -4.33 21.48
N ASN A 98 -10.66 -4.87 20.49
CA ASN A 98 -10.18 -6.03 19.77
C ASN A 98 -8.82 -5.73 19.10
N TYR A 99 -7.84 -6.61 19.31
CA TYR A 99 -6.46 -6.41 18.87
C TYR A 99 -6.33 -6.24 17.35
N TYR A 100 -7.11 -6.98 16.57
CA TYR A 100 -7.16 -6.83 15.10
C TYR A 100 -7.71 -5.45 14.72
N GLN A 101 -8.80 -4.99 15.35
CA GLN A 101 -9.36 -3.65 15.09
C GLN A 101 -8.42 -2.52 15.50
N LEU A 102 -7.65 -2.70 16.57
CA LEU A 102 -6.63 -1.76 17.03
C LEU A 102 -5.58 -1.52 15.92
N TRP A 103 -5.02 -2.61 15.39
CA TRP A 103 -4.01 -2.55 14.32
C TRP A 103 -4.60 -2.16 12.96
N LEU A 104 -5.82 -2.59 12.65
CA LEU A 104 -6.52 -2.19 11.42
C LEU A 104 -6.75 -0.67 11.41
N GLY A 105 -7.14 -0.08 12.54
CA GLY A 105 -7.33 1.37 12.64
C GLY A 105 -6.02 2.15 12.47
N LYS A 106 -4.93 1.64 13.06
CA LYS A 106 -3.58 2.21 12.88
C LYS A 106 -3.13 2.12 11.41
N ASP A 107 -3.23 0.95 10.78
CA ASP A 107 -2.81 0.76 9.38
C ASP A 107 -3.66 1.59 8.41
N LEU A 108 -4.98 1.66 8.63
CA LEU A 108 -5.88 2.40 7.74
C LEU A 108 -5.53 3.89 7.68
N GLY A 109 -5.21 4.50 8.83
CA GLY A 109 -4.78 5.90 8.87
C GLY A 109 -3.52 6.16 8.03
N ARG A 110 -2.52 5.26 8.15
CA ARG A 110 -1.26 5.31 7.39
C ARG A 110 -1.51 5.06 5.90
N SER A 111 -2.29 4.04 5.56
CA SER A 111 -2.62 3.66 4.18
C SER A 111 -3.40 4.75 3.47
N ILE A 112 -4.36 5.44 4.11
CA ILE A 112 -5.07 6.56 3.48
C ILE A 112 -4.10 7.69 3.10
N VAL A 113 -3.17 8.07 3.97
CA VAL A 113 -2.17 9.11 3.63
C VAL A 113 -1.31 8.67 2.44
N ASN A 114 -0.86 7.41 2.45
CA ASN A 114 -0.10 6.85 1.32
C ASN A 114 -0.93 6.78 0.04
N LEU A 115 -2.22 6.43 0.10
CA LEU A 115 -3.11 6.42 -1.04
C LEU A 115 -3.25 7.82 -1.63
N VAL A 116 -3.47 8.83 -0.81
CA VAL A 116 -3.65 10.21 -1.30
C VAL A 116 -2.38 10.73 -1.96
N VAL A 117 -1.23 10.56 -1.32
CA VAL A 117 -0.01 11.25 -1.78
C VAL A 117 0.91 10.40 -2.63
N ARG A 118 1.06 9.12 -2.33
CA ARG A 118 1.88 8.22 -3.14
C ARG A 118 1.06 7.37 -4.10
N GLY A 119 -0.27 7.39 -3.98
CA GLY A 119 -1.20 6.81 -4.95
C GLY A 119 -1.75 7.85 -5.91
N ILE A 120 -2.71 8.66 -5.45
CA ILE A 120 -3.47 9.61 -6.25
C ILE A 120 -2.57 10.72 -6.80
N LEU A 121 -1.80 11.40 -5.95
CA LEU A 121 -0.92 12.49 -6.43
C LEU A 121 0.19 11.96 -7.36
N PHE A 122 0.79 10.82 -7.06
CA PHE A 122 1.69 10.13 -7.99
C PHE A 122 1.01 9.89 -9.35
N PHE A 123 -0.18 9.28 -9.34
CA PHE A 123 -0.86 8.88 -10.57
C PHE A 123 -1.36 10.08 -11.37
N ALA A 124 -1.73 11.18 -10.69
CA ALA A 124 -2.05 12.46 -11.31
C ALA A 124 -0.82 13.04 -12.02
N ILE A 125 0.35 13.07 -11.38
CA ILE A 125 1.60 13.52 -12.01
C ILE A 125 1.95 12.59 -13.19
N PHE A 126 1.83 11.28 -13.01
CA PHE A 126 2.07 10.28 -14.04
C PHE A 126 1.20 10.48 -15.29
N ALA A 127 -0.08 10.81 -15.10
CA ALA A 127 -1.04 11.09 -16.17
C ALA A 127 -0.70 12.35 -16.99
N LEU A 128 0.15 13.26 -16.48
CA LEU A 128 0.66 14.40 -17.25
C LEU A 128 1.69 13.99 -18.29
N PHE A 129 2.42 12.90 -18.06
CA PHE A 129 3.48 12.41 -18.96
C PHE A 129 2.99 11.31 -19.91
N PHE A 130 1.97 10.55 -19.51
CA PHE A 130 1.50 9.38 -20.25
C PHE A 130 -0.02 9.39 -20.45
N ARG A 131 -0.48 8.97 -21.63
CA ARG A 131 -1.91 8.77 -21.91
C ARG A 131 -2.41 7.54 -21.16
N ILE A 132 -3.07 7.74 -20.04
CA ILE A 132 -3.65 6.65 -19.23
C ILE A 132 -5.04 6.25 -19.71
N LEU A 133 -5.39 4.98 -19.51
CA LEU A 133 -6.75 4.48 -19.67
C LEU A 133 -7.49 4.58 -18.34
N THR A 134 -8.62 5.29 -18.31
CA THR A 134 -9.49 5.40 -17.14
C THR A 134 -10.79 4.63 -17.35
N PRO A 135 -11.43 4.16 -16.26
CA PRO A 135 -12.78 3.60 -16.34
C PRO A 135 -13.75 4.54 -17.05
N GLN A 136 -14.56 3.99 -17.97
CA GLN A 136 -15.46 4.76 -18.84
C GLN A 136 -16.89 4.86 -18.30
N SER A 137 -17.27 4.03 -17.33
CA SER A 137 -18.62 3.99 -16.77
C SER A 137 -18.62 4.06 -15.25
N ALA A 138 -19.73 4.53 -14.68
CA ALA A 138 -19.93 4.58 -13.22
C ALA A 138 -19.80 3.17 -12.59
N GLY A 139 -20.26 2.12 -13.28
CA GLY A 139 -20.11 0.74 -12.82
C GLY A 139 -18.66 0.28 -12.73
N GLN A 140 -17.80 0.66 -13.70
CA GLN A 140 -16.38 0.34 -13.65
C GLN A 140 -15.66 1.10 -12.53
N TRP A 141 -16.03 2.36 -12.28
CA TRP A 141 -15.52 3.13 -11.14
C TRP A 141 -15.93 2.50 -9.80
N LEU A 142 -17.19 2.08 -9.65
CA LEU A 142 -17.66 1.39 -8.46
C LEU A 142 -16.85 0.10 -8.23
N ALA A 143 -16.69 -0.72 -9.27
CA ALA A 143 -15.89 -1.95 -9.21
C ALA A 143 -14.44 -1.66 -8.80
N PHE A 144 -13.82 -0.61 -9.37
CA PHE A 144 -12.47 -0.19 -9.00
C PHE A 144 -12.35 0.18 -7.51
N PHE A 145 -13.25 1.00 -6.97
CA PHE A 145 -13.22 1.37 -5.56
C PHE A 145 -13.49 0.18 -4.62
N LEU A 146 -14.39 -0.73 -5.02
CA LEU A 146 -14.62 -1.98 -4.29
C LEU A 146 -13.37 -2.86 -4.28
N SER A 147 -12.71 -3.04 -5.41
CA SER A 147 -11.44 -3.78 -5.52
C SER A 147 -10.33 -3.12 -4.70
N LEU A 148 -10.26 -1.79 -4.64
CA LEU A 148 -9.32 -1.08 -3.76
C LEU A 148 -9.59 -1.37 -2.28
N GLY A 149 -10.84 -1.33 -1.84
CA GLY A 149 -11.20 -1.66 -0.46
C GLY A 149 -10.88 -3.11 -0.10
N LEU A 150 -11.23 -4.06 -0.98
CA LEU A 150 -10.95 -5.48 -0.78
C LEU A 150 -9.45 -5.80 -0.80
N SER A 151 -8.70 -5.23 -1.73
CA SER A 151 -7.24 -5.42 -1.80
C SER A 151 -6.52 -4.88 -0.56
N TYR A 152 -6.97 -3.73 -0.02
CA TYR A 152 -6.46 -3.21 1.24
C TYR A 152 -6.73 -4.18 2.41
N LEU A 153 -7.97 -4.65 2.55
CA LEU A 153 -8.34 -5.58 3.62
C LEU A 153 -7.58 -6.89 3.52
N LEU A 154 -7.41 -7.41 2.30
CA LEU A 154 -6.64 -8.63 2.03
C LEU A 154 -5.17 -8.42 2.40
N SER A 155 -4.55 -7.34 1.92
CA SER A 155 -3.16 -7.02 2.24
C SER A 155 -2.97 -6.86 3.75
N PHE A 156 -3.85 -6.14 4.43
CA PHE A 156 -3.78 -5.98 5.89
C PHE A 156 -3.90 -7.32 6.61
N SER A 157 -4.90 -8.11 6.28
CA SER A 157 -5.12 -9.43 6.89
C SER A 157 -3.89 -10.33 6.71
N TRP A 158 -3.32 -10.33 5.51
CA TRP A 158 -2.10 -11.09 5.20
C TRP A 158 -0.90 -10.64 6.05
N ARG A 159 -0.60 -9.34 6.06
CA ARG A 159 0.48 -8.76 6.88
C ARG A 159 0.26 -9.03 8.38
N PHE A 160 -0.99 -8.93 8.84
CA PHE A 160 -1.36 -9.18 10.23
C PHE A 160 -1.12 -10.65 10.61
N LEU A 161 -1.54 -11.61 9.78
CA LEU A 161 -1.30 -13.03 10.01
C LEU A 161 0.20 -13.37 10.08
N ILE A 162 0.99 -12.78 9.18
CA ILE A 162 2.45 -12.95 9.19
C ILE A 162 3.02 -12.43 10.50
N ASN A 163 2.61 -11.24 10.93
CA ASN A 163 3.03 -10.66 12.20
C ASN A 163 2.61 -11.49 13.42
N MET A 164 1.46 -12.16 13.37
CA MET A 164 1.01 -13.04 14.47
C MET A 164 1.95 -14.23 14.69
N THR A 165 2.75 -14.65 13.69
CA THR A 165 3.70 -15.76 13.87
C THR A 165 4.71 -15.53 15.01
N ALA A 166 4.92 -14.27 15.41
CA ALA A 166 5.75 -13.91 16.57
C ALA A 166 5.28 -14.46 17.91
N PHE A 167 4.01 -14.81 18.05
CA PHE A 167 3.51 -15.45 19.26
C PHE A 167 3.99 -16.89 19.42
N TRP A 168 4.44 -17.54 18.33
CA TRP A 168 4.81 -18.96 18.32
C TRP A 168 6.28 -19.21 17.97
N THR A 169 6.99 -18.21 17.43
CA THR A 169 8.35 -18.38 16.92
C THR A 169 9.29 -17.36 17.57
N PRO A 170 10.43 -17.79 18.15
CA PRO A 170 11.45 -16.87 18.66
C PRO A 170 12.05 -15.96 17.58
N ASP A 171 12.18 -16.46 16.34
CA ASP A 171 12.65 -15.72 15.17
C ASP A 171 11.52 -15.38 14.18
N ALA A 172 10.57 -14.57 14.63
CA ALA A 172 9.46 -14.12 13.80
C ALA A 172 9.90 -13.20 12.64
N LEU A 173 10.96 -12.42 12.86
CA LEU A 173 11.51 -11.51 11.86
C LEU A 173 12.06 -12.27 10.65
N GLY A 174 12.64 -13.47 10.85
CA GLY A 174 13.03 -14.37 9.76
C GLY A 174 11.85 -14.72 8.85
N ILE A 175 10.71 -15.10 9.42
CA ILE A 175 9.48 -15.41 8.67
C ILE A 175 8.99 -14.18 7.90
N GLY A 176 8.96 -13.03 8.58
CA GLY A 176 8.56 -11.76 7.98
C GLY A 176 9.43 -11.39 6.77
N ARG A 177 10.75 -11.56 6.88
CA ARG A 177 11.69 -11.32 5.79
C ARG A 177 11.42 -12.25 4.62
N ILE A 178 11.29 -13.57 4.82
CA ILE A 178 11.05 -14.51 3.71
C ILE A 178 9.81 -14.16 2.89
N LEU A 179 8.75 -13.67 3.54
CA LEU A 179 7.46 -13.39 2.89
C LEU A 179 7.36 -12.01 2.25
N PHE A 180 8.27 -11.09 2.56
CA PHE A 180 8.28 -9.71 2.04
C PHE A 180 9.62 -9.31 1.35
N LEU A 181 10.59 -10.22 1.27
CA LEU A 181 11.87 -10.10 0.54
C LEU A 181 11.69 -10.22 -0.98
#